data_AF-A0A6M1LW11-F1
#
_entry.id   AF-A0A6M1LW11-F1
#
_cell.length_a   1.000
_cell.length_b   1.000
_cell.length_c   1.000
_cell.angle_alpha   90.00
_cell.angle_beta   90.00
_cell.angle_gamma   90.00
#
_symmetry.space_group_name_H-M   'P 1'
#
loop_
_entity.id
_entity.type
_entity.pdbx_description
1 polymer ?
#
loop_
_entity_poly.entity_id
_entity_poly.type
_entity_poly.pdbx_seq_one_letter_code
_entity_poly.pdbx_strand_id
1 'polypeptide(L)'
;MDTRDQDRPELDEASRTPPVAAEKPHRLRIDARGRVLLPPPLRAATGLLPNQPLRVVLEDDELRVSPAGAEKPEGNIRLPTLDRKGRLTLPGPLRGTLGLVPGGTVLMQPTPPGMRLVTPARLLGRLREARESLTRHLERG
;
A
#
# COMPACT_ATOMS: atom_id res chain seq x y z
N MET A 1 16.52 29.33 53.38
CA MET A 1 15.33 28.70 53.98
C MET A 1 14.12 29.32 53.30
N ASP A 2 13.26 28.64 52.57
CA ASP A 2 13.16 27.23 52.21
C ASP A 2 12.23 27.14 50.98
N THR A 3 12.55 26.17 50.14
CA THR A 3 11.78 25.59 49.04
C THR A 3 10.33 25.28 49.38
N ARG A 4 9.43 25.47 48.40
CA ARG A 4 8.18 24.69 48.13
C ARG A 4 7.63 25.08 46.76
N ASP A 5 7.82 24.20 45.79
CA ASP A 5 6.77 23.35 45.19
C ASP A 5 6.03 24.08 44.07
N GLN A 6 6.45 23.97 42.81
CA GLN A 6 6.26 22.81 41.92
C GLN A 6 4.81 22.34 41.85
N ASP A 7 4.07 22.88 40.89
CA ASP A 7 3.07 22.15 40.12
C ASP A 7 2.92 22.85 38.76
N ARG A 8 3.94 22.69 37.91
CA ARG A 8 3.77 22.91 36.47
C ARG A 8 3.39 21.55 35.90
N PRO A 9 2.17 21.36 35.37
CA PRO A 9 1.94 20.22 34.50
C PRO A 9 2.73 20.49 33.21
N GLU A 10 3.91 19.88 33.11
CA GLU A 10 4.51 19.56 31.82
C GLU A 10 3.52 18.63 31.12
N LEU A 11 2.67 19.21 30.29
CA LEU A 11 1.90 18.46 29.32
C LEU A 11 2.92 17.84 28.36
N ASP A 12 3.23 16.59 28.68
CA ASP A 12 3.97 15.62 27.91
C ASP A 12 3.32 15.53 26.51
N GLU A 13 3.73 16.41 25.59
CA GLU A 13 3.48 16.31 24.14
C GLU A 13 4.34 15.18 23.52
N ALA A 14 4.75 14.19 24.31
CA ALA A 14 5.18 12.90 23.80
C ALA A 14 4.08 12.32 22.90
N SER A 15 4.43 12.19 21.64
CA SER A 15 3.79 11.26 20.71
C SER A 15 2.41 11.66 20.20
N ARG A 16 2.22 12.94 19.85
CA ARG A 16 1.47 13.20 18.61
C ARG A 16 2.35 12.79 17.44
N THR A 17 2.51 11.47 17.28
CA THR A 17 2.83 10.91 15.97
C THR A 17 1.80 11.52 15.03
N PRO A 18 2.20 12.31 14.01
CA PRO A 18 1.23 12.79 13.06
C PRO A 18 0.47 11.55 12.56
N PRO A 19 -0.88 11.56 12.50
CA PRO A 19 -1.60 10.47 11.86
C PRO A 19 -0.93 10.33 10.51
N VAL A 20 -0.30 9.18 10.26
CA VAL A 20 0.51 8.95 9.06
C VAL A 20 -0.44 9.12 7.89
N ALA A 21 -0.45 10.34 7.38
CA ALA A 21 -0.71 10.74 6.04
C ALA A 21 -1.53 9.70 5.26
N ALA A 22 -2.84 9.89 5.22
CA ALA A 22 -3.65 9.49 4.08
C ALA A 22 -3.26 10.32 2.82
N GLU A 23 -1.97 10.63 2.63
CA GLU A 23 -1.46 11.64 1.71
C GLU A 23 -1.12 11.02 0.36
N LYS A 24 -2.13 10.94 -0.49
CA LYS A 24 -2.03 10.84 -1.95
C LYS A 24 -1.41 9.53 -2.49
N PRO A 25 -1.96 8.99 -3.58
CA PRO A 25 -1.32 7.87 -4.27
C PRO A 25 0.01 8.32 -4.89
N HIS A 26 1.07 7.56 -4.63
CA HIS A 26 2.39 7.74 -5.22
C HIS A 26 2.51 6.99 -6.54
N ARG A 27 3.08 7.64 -7.55
CA ARG A 27 3.37 7.01 -8.84
C ARG A 27 4.67 6.24 -8.76
N LEU A 28 4.59 4.91 -8.94
CA LEU A 28 5.74 4.04 -9.02
C LEU A 28 5.83 3.42 -10.41
N ARG A 29 7.06 3.12 -10.84
CA ARG A 29 7.32 2.44 -12.12
C ARG A 29 7.62 0.97 -11.92
N ILE A 30 7.16 0.17 -12.87
CA ILE A 30 7.44 -1.25 -12.96
C ILE A 30 8.71 -1.43 -13.78
N ASP A 31 9.71 -2.12 -13.23
CA ASP A 31 10.96 -2.38 -13.95
C ASP A 31 10.80 -3.49 -15.02
N ALA A 32 11.87 -3.71 -15.80
CA ALA A 32 11.92 -4.75 -16.83
C ALA A 32 11.60 -6.17 -16.33
N ARG A 33 11.73 -6.42 -15.02
CA ARG A 33 11.49 -7.71 -14.38
C ARG A 33 10.12 -7.77 -13.67
N GLY A 34 9.26 -6.77 -13.84
CA GLY A 34 7.97 -6.73 -13.18
C GLY A 34 8.03 -6.38 -11.69
N ARG A 35 9.09 -5.69 -11.26
CA ARG A 35 9.28 -5.29 -9.86
C ARG A 35 8.94 -3.82 -9.66
N VAL A 36 8.45 -3.51 -8.48
CA VAL A 36 8.17 -2.14 -8.05
C VAL A 36 9.16 -1.76 -6.98
N LEU A 37 9.85 -0.63 -7.15
CA LEU A 37 10.74 -0.08 -6.13
C LEU A 37 9.93 0.76 -5.15
N LEU A 38 10.01 0.42 -3.86
CA LEU A 38 9.52 1.26 -2.77
C LEU A 38 10.69 2.14 -2.28
N PRO A 39 10.65 3.47 -2.51
CA PRO A 39 11.64 4.39 -1.96
C PRO A 39 11.66 4.35 -0.41
N PRO A 40 12.77 4.74 0.23
CA PRO A 40 12.89 4.70 1.69
C PRO A 40 11.73 5.34 2.47
N PRO A 41 11.21 6.53 2.09
CA PRO A 41 10.05 7.12 2.79
C PRO A 41 8.80 6.25 2.71
N LEU A 42 8.53 5.64 1.55
CA LEU A 42 7.37 4.78 1.38
C LEU A 42 7.53 3.47 2.14
N ARG A 43 8.74 2.90 2.22
CA ARG A 43 8.98 1.71 3.05
C ARG A 43 8.64 1.97 4.51
N ALA A 44 9.13 3.09 5.05
CA ALA A 44 8.80 3.50 6.41
C ALA A 44 7.29 3.68 6.59
N ALA A 45 6.61 4.36 5.66
CA ALA A 45 5.17 4.57 5.71
C ALA A 45 4.38 3.25 5.66
N THR A 46 4.80 2.25 4.88
CA THR A 46 4.08 0.97 4.79
C THR A 46 4.31 0.05 5.99
N GLY A 47 5.38 0.25 6.77
CA GLY A 47 5.80 -0.67 7.82
C GLY A 47 6.29 -2.04 7.33
N LEU A 48 6.53 -2.21 6.01
CA LEU A 48 7.01 -3.46 5.43
C LEU A 48 8.53 -3.59 5.58
N LEU A 49 8.98 -4.75 6.08
CA LEU A 49 10.41 -5.01 6.29
C LEU A 49 11.06 -5.79 5.13
N PRO A 50 12.35 -5.56 4.83
CA PRO A 50 13.08 -6.39 3.87
C PRO A 50 13.13 -7.86 4.29
N ASN A 51 13.04 -8.76 3.32
CA ASN A 51 13.01 -10.23 3.49
C ASN A 51 11.84 -10.76 4.33
N GLN A 52 10.92 -9.90 4.75
CA GLN A 52 9.68 -10.33 5.39
C GLN A 52 8.76 -10.95 4.32
N PRO A 53 8.16 -12.12 4.59
CA PRO A 53 7.13 -12.69 3.73
C PRO A 53 5.91 -11.76 3.65
N LEU A 54 5.41 -11.54 2.44
CA LEU A 54 4.29 -10.67 2.17
C LEU A 54 3.11 -11.45 1.60
N ARG A 55 1.92 -11.11 2.06
CA ARG A 55 0.67 -11.53 1.44
C ARG A 55 0.32 -10.51 0.35
N VAL A 56 0.09 -10.99 -0.87
CA VAL A 56 -0.34 -10.16 -1.99
C VAL A 56 -1.67 -10.71 -2.48
N VAL A 57 -2.74 -9.95 -2.26
CA VAL A 57 -4.12 -10.34 -2.62
C VAL A 57 -4.66 -9.35 -3.63
N LEU A 58 -5.39 -9.85 -4.61
CA LEU A 58 -6.20 -9.01 -5.50
C LEU A 58 -7.60 -8.87 -4.89
N GLU A 59 -8.03 -7.65 -4.63
CA GLU A 59 -9.33 -7.30 -4.05
C GLU A 59 -9.82 -6.02 -4.71
N ASP A 60 -11.06 -5.98 -5.21
CA ASP A 60 -11.66 -4.81 -5.89
C ASP A 60 -10.80 -4.19 -7.01
N ASP A 61 -10.17 -5.05 -7.83
CA ASP A 61 -9.21 -4.65 -8.88
C ASP A 61 -7.95 -3.93 -8.37
N GLU A 62 -7.61 -4.09 -7.10
CA GLU A 62 -6.41 -3.54 -6.47
C GLU A 62 -5.57 -4.64 -5.82
N LEU A 63 -4.24 -4.49 -5.82
CA LEU A 63 -3.39 -5.35 -5.00
C LEU A 63 -3.29 -4.78 -3.61
N ARG A 64 -3.66 -5.60 -2.63
CA ARG A 64 -3.31 -5.37 -1.23
C ARG A 64 -2.05 -6.15 -0.91
N VAL A 65 -1.05 -5.45 -0.40
CA VAL A 65 0.21 -6.02 0.04
C VAL A 65 0.35 -5.76 1.53
N SER A 66 0.41 -6.83 2.32
CA SER A 66 0.56 -6.75 3.77
C SER A 66 1.60 -7.76 4.26
N PRO A 67 2.14 -7.60 5.47
CA PRO A 67 2.94 -8.65 6.09
C PRO A 67 2.14 -9.96 6.11
N ALA A 68 2.74 -11.05 5.66
CA ALA A 68 2.17 -12.35 5.98
C ALA A 68 2.34 -12.57 7.49
N GLY A 69 1.27 -12.94 8.18
CA GLY A 69 1.34 -13.30 9.59
C GLY A 69 2.26 -14.50 9.82
N ALA A 70 2.39 -14.92 11.09
CA ALA A 70 3.15 -16.12 11.46
C ALA A 70 2.54 -17.43 10.92
N GLU A 71 1.35 -17.36 10.32
CA GLU A 71 0.68 -18.50 9.71
C GLU A 71 1.43 -18.93 8.45
N LYS A 72 1.85 -20.20 8.45
CA LYS A 72 2.45 -20.80 7.26
C LYS A 72 1.44 -20.74 6.12
N PRO A 73 1.85 -20.30 4.92
CA PRO A 73 0.96 -20.34 3.76
C PRO A 73 0.45 -21.78 3.58
N GLU A 74 -0.86 -21.93 3.34
CA GLU A 74 -1.43 -23.21 2.96
C GLU A 74 -0.83 -23.63 1.61
N GLY A 75 0.04 -24.65 1.64
CA GLY A 75 0.77 -25.16 0.48
C GLY A 75 2.20 -24.63 0.31
N ASN A 76 2.95 -25.25 -0.61
CA ASN A 76 4.33 -24.88 -0.97
C ASN A 76 4.42 -23.56 -1.76
N ILE A 77 3.59 -22.57 -1.45
CA ILE A 77 3.54 -21.29 -2.15
C ILE A 77 4.61 -20.38 -1.54
N ARG A 78 5.65 -20.09 -2.32
CA ARG A 78 6.67 -19.13 -1.93
C ARG A 78 6.07 -17.71 -1.93
N LEU A 79 5.92 -17.15 -0.74
CA LEU A 79 5.43 -15.78 -0.58
C LEU A 79 6.45 -14.77 -1.13
N PRO A 80 5.99 -13.70 -1.81
CA PRO A 80 6.87 -12.62 -2.24
C PRO A 80 7.46 -11.88 -1.03
N THR A 81 8.64 -11.29 -1.22
CA THR A 81 9.32 -10.51 -0.20
C THR A 81 9.79 -9.17 -0.81
N LEU A 82 10.05 -8.18 0.04
CA LEU A 82 10.86 -7.03 -0.35
C LEU A 82 12.34 -7.40 -0.34
N ASP A 83 13.06 -7.10 -1.42
CA ASP A 83 14.51 -7.22 -1.39
C ASP A 83 15.16 -6.15 -0.49
N ARG A 84 16.47 -6.27 -0.24
CA ARG A 84 17.24 -5.30 0.57
C ARG A 84 17.18 -3.87 0.00
N LYS A 85 16.95 -3.72 -1.31
CA LYS A 85 16.81 -2.44 -2.00
C LYS A 85 15.39 -1.90 -1.96
N GLY A 86 14.44 -2.61 -1.35
CA GLY A 86 13.03 -2.20 -1.29
C GLY A 86 12.22 -2.56 -2.52
N ARG A 87 12.66 -3.51 -3.33
CA ARG A 87 11.93 -3.93 -4.53
C ARG A 87 10.98 -5.06 -4.18
N LEU A 88 9.71 -4.90 -4.55
CA LEU A 88 8.71 -5.96 -4.53
C LEU A 88 8.63 -6.62 -5.88
N THR A 89 8.77 -7.94 -5.93
CA THR A 89 8.48 -8.72 -7.14
C THR A 89 7.02 -9.14 -7.13
N LEU A 90 6.24 -8.66 -8.10
CA LEU A 90 4.82 -8.98 -8.19
C LEU A 90 4.62 -10.36 -8.83
N PRO A 91 3.76 -11.24 -8.26
CA PRO A 91 3.46 -12.55 -8.84
C PRO A 91 2.97 -12.43 -10.29
N GLY A 92 3.47 -13.31 -11.16
CA GLY A 92 3.16 -13.31 -12.60
C GLY A 92 1.66 -13.28 -12.93
N PRO A 93 0.83 -14.15 -12.31
CA PRO A 93 -0.62 -14.16 -12.56
C PRO A 93 -1.28 -12.82 -12.21
N LEU A 94 -0.93 -12.23 -11.07
CA LEU A 94 -1.47 -10.95 -10.63
C LEU A 94 -1.04 -9.79 -11.54
N ARG A 95 0.16 -9.88 -12.14
CA ARG A 95 0.59 -8.91 -13.14
C ARG A 95 -0.28 -8.95 -14.38
N GLY A 96 -0.62 -10.14 -14.87
CA GLY A 96 -1.51 -10.34 -16.00
C GLY A 96 -2.89 -9.73 -15.74
N THR A 97 -3.51 -10.08 -14.59
CA THR A 97 -4.85 -9.61 -14.25
C THR A 97 -4.96 -8.09 -14.19
N LEU A 98 -3.92 -7.41 -13.70
CA LEU A 98 -3.94 -5.95 -13.55
C LEU A 98 -3.38 -5.17 -14.75
N GLY A 99 -2.95 -5.86 -15.80
CA GLY A 99 -2.30 -5.24 -16.95
C GLY A 99 -0.97 -4.57 -16.59
N LEU A 100 -0.27 -5.11 -15.59
CA LEU A 100 1.01 -4.59 -15.10
C LEU A 100 2.13 -4.96 -16.08
N VAL A 101 2.41 -4.05 -17.01
CA VAL A 101 3.48 -4.20 -18.00
C VAL A 101 4.80 -3.58 -17.53
N PRO A 102 5.96 -4.14 -17.92
CA PRO A 102 7.25 -3.48 -17.71
C PRO A 102 7.26 -2.05 -18.28
N GLY A 103 7.83 -1.10 -17.55
CA GLY A 103 7.80 0.33 -17.89
C GLY A 103 6.47 1.03 -17.56
N GLY A 104 5.43 0.27 -17.20
CA GLY A 104 4.14 0.78 -16.79
C GLY A 104 4.18 1.53 -15.46
N THR A 105 3.14 2.32 -15.22
CA THR A 105 2.94 3.07 -13.99
C THR A 105 1.92 2.37 -13.11
N VAL A 106 2.22 2.28 -11.82
CA VAL A 106 1.29 1.85 -10.78
C VAL A 106 1.13 2.97 -9.76
N LEU A 107 -0.09 3.16 -9.29
CA LEU A 107 -0.40 4.06 -8.18
C LEU A 107 -0.34 3.25 -6.89
N MET A 108 0.48 3.69 -5.96
CA MET A 108 0.70 3.05 -4.67
C MET A 108 0.19 3.96 -3.57
N GLN A 109 -0.61 3.41 -2.67
CA GLN A 109 -1.05 4.11 -1.47
C GLN A 109 -0.56 3.34 -0.24
N PRO A 110 0.20 3.97 0.67
CA PRO A 110 0.55 3.35 1.95
C PRO A 110 -0.72 3.11 2.77
N THR A 111 -0.88 1.89 3.28
CA THR A 111 -1.99 1.51 4.17
C THR A 111 -1.43 0.62 5.28
N PRO A 112 -0.87 1.20 6.35
CA PRO A 112 -0.18 0.44 7.38
C PRO A 112 -1.13 -0.56 8.06
N PRO A 113 -0.69 -1.81 8.34
CA PRO A 113 0.58 -2.41 7.90
C PRO A 113 0.49 -2.93 6.46
N GLY A 114 1.12 -2.23 5.51
CA GLY A 114 1.07 -2.58 4.09
C GLY A 114 0.86 -1.42 3.12
N MET A 115 0.37 -1.78 1.92
CA MET A 115 0.06 -0.85 0.84
C MET A 115 -1.00 -1.40 -0.12
N ARG A 116 -1.62 -0.49 -0.86
CA ARG A 116 -2.49 -0.77 -1.99
C ARG A 116 -1.81 -0.37 -3.29
N LEU A 117 -1.97 -1.17 -4.33
CA LEU A 117 -1.48 -0.89 -5.68
C LEU A 117 -2.64 -0.96 -6.67
N VAL A 118 -2.78 0.07 -7.50
CA VAL A 118 -3.78 0.12 -8.57
C VAL A 118 -3.17 0.65 -9.86
N THR A 119 -3.55 0.11 -11.00
CA THR A 119 -3.12 0.68 -12.29
C THR A 119 -4.04 1.83 -12.69
N PRO A 120 -3.52 2.88 -13.35
CA PRO A 120 -4.35 3.97 -13.86
C PRO A 120 -5.50 3.48 -14.75
N ALA A 121 -5.25 2.44 -15.57
CA ALA A 121 -6.27 1.83 -16.43
C ALA A 121 -7.43 1.24 -15.62
N ARG A 122 -7.14 0.49 -14.55
CA ARG A 122 -8.17 -0.09 -13.66
C ARG A 122 -8.94 0.98 -12.91
N LEU A 123 -8.25 2.01 -12.41
CA LEU A 123 -8.90 3.14 -11.74
C LEU A 123 -9.89 3.86 -12.67
N LEU A 124 -9.49 4.13 -13.91
CA LEU A 124 -10.35 4.78 -14.90
C LEU A 124 -11.53 3.90 -15.31
N GLY A 125 -11.33 2.58 -15.43
CA GLY A 125 -12.41 1.62 -15.67
C GLY A 125 -13.48 1.71 -14.59
N ARG A 126 -13.08 1.66 -13.31
CA ARG A 126 -14.00 1.78 -12.16
C ARG A 126 -14.76 3.11 -12.14
N LEU A 127 -14.09 4.22 -12.46
CA LEU A 127 -14.74 5.53 -12.54
C LEU A 127 -15.78 5.59 -13.66
N ARG A 128 -15.49 4.97 -14.81
CA ARG A 128 -16.45 4.85 -15.91
C ARG A 128 -17.68 4.04 -15.50
N GLU A 129 -17.48 2.87 -14.92
CA GLU A 129 -18.57 2.00 -14.46
C GLU A 129 -19.43 2.69 -13.39
N ALA A 130 -18.80 3.37 -12.43
CA ALA A 130 -19.51 4.14 -11.42
C ALA A 130 -20.36 5.27 -12.04
N ARG A 131 -19.81 5.97 -13.03
CA ARG A 131 -20.54 7.00 -13.78
C ARG A 131 -21.75 6.42 -14.50
N GLU A 132 -21.56 5.32 -15.24
CA GLU A 132 -22.63 4.65 -15.98
C GLU A 132 -23.73 4.09 -15.05
N SER A 133 -23.35 3.61 -13.86
CA SER A 133 -24.30 3.17 -12.84
C SER A 133 -25.13 4.34 -12.31
N LEU A 134 -24.48 5.47 -11.98
CA LEU A 134 -25.14 6.67 -11.50
C LEU A 134 -26.10 7.26 -12.54
N THR A 135 -25.66 7.36 -13.80
CA THR A 135 -26.52 7.83 -14.90
C THR A 135 -27.77 6.96 -15.05
N ARG A 136 -27.61 5.63 -15.05
CA ARG A 136 -28.76 4.70 -15.11
C ARG A 136 -29.70 4.82 -13.92
N HIS A 137 -29.19 5.17 -12.74
CA HIS A 137 -30.03 5.37 -11.56
C HIS A 137 -30.84 6.66 -11.66
N LEU A 138 -30.22 7.75 -12.11
CA LEU A 138 -30.87 9.06 -12.29
C LEU A 138 -31.89 9.07 -13.44
N GLU A 139 -31.69 8.27 -14.49
CA GLU A 139 -32.64 8.16 -15.61
C GLU A 139 -33.86 7.28 -15.28
N ARG A 140 -33.81 6.50 -14.20
CA ARG A 140 -34.89 5.58 -13.78
C ARG A 140 -35.70 6.07 -12.58
N GLY A 141 -35.26 7.14 -11.91
CA GLY A 141 -35.97 7.78 -10.79
C GLY A 141 -36.64 9.06 -11.25
#